data_AF-Q0FLQ4-F1
#
_entry.id   AF-Q0FLQ4-F1
#
_cell.length_a   1.000
_cell.length_b   1.000
_cell.length_c   1.000
_cell.angle_alpha   90.00
_cell.angle_beta   90.00
_cell.angle_gamma   90.00
#
_symmetry.space_group_name_H-M   'P 1'
#
loop_
_entity.id
_entity.type
_entity.pdbx_description
1 polymer ?
#
loop_
_entity_poly.entity_id
_entity_poly.type
_entity_poly.pdbx_seq_one_letter_code
_entity_poly.pdbx_strand_id
1 'polypeptide(L)'
;MVFKEQRKQGTMGVWAEPFTELRVPKLFDLRADPYERADITSNTYWDWVSDHAYLVAPASQEVAKFFATFEEYPPSQRPDSFSIDQIQEELNNSLANMGSN
;
A
#
# COMPACT_ATOMS: atom_id res chain seq x y z
N MET A 1 -8.27 5.75 0.67
CA MET A 1 -7.29 5.94 1.77
C MET A 1 -5.96 5.38 1.30
N VAL A 2 -4.84 6.08 1.57
CA VAL A 2 -3.52 5.70 1.05
C VAL A 2 -2.51 5.61 2.21
N PHE A 3 -1.90 4.43 2.38
CA PHE A 3 -0.86 4.17 3.38
C PHE A 3 0.56 4.25 2.82
N LYS A 4 0.72 4.00 1.51
CA LYS A 4 1.99 4.10 0.78
C LYS A 4 1.81 5.06 -0.39
N GLU A 5 2.49 6.19 -0.34
CA GLU A 5 2.32 7.27 -1.30
C GLU A 5 3.39 7.23 -2.40
N GLN A 6 2.97 7.44 -3.64
CA GLN A 6 3.86 7.71 -4.76
C GLN A 6 4.20 9.21 -4.76
N ARG A 7 5.45 9.57 -4.45
CA ARG A 7 5.87 10.97 -4.34
C ARG A 7 6.22 11.54 -5.72
N LYS A 8 6.65 10.70 -6.65
CA LYS A 8 6.93 11.09 -8.03
C LYS A 8 5.63 11.32 -8.77
N GLN A 9 5.57 12.42 -9.49
CA GLN A 9 4.48 12.70 -10.43
C GLN A 9 4.98 12.61 -11.87
N GLY A 10 4.14 12.10 -12.76
CA GLY A 10 4.33 12.21 -14.22
C GLY A 10 5.06 11.03 -14.87
N THR A 11 6.35 11.24 -15.19
CA THR A 11 7.12 10.44 -16.16
C THR A 11 7.32 8.98 -15.73
N MET A 12 8.04 8.19 -16.55
CA MET A 12 8.44 6.82 -16.19
C MET A 12 9.17 6.69 -14.84
N GLY A 13 9.62 7.81 -14.24
CA GLY A 13 10.14 7.82 -12.88
C GLY A 13 9.16 7.30 -11.83
N VAL A 14 7.83 7.36 -12.06
CA VAL A 14 6.84 6.79 -11.14
C VAL A 14 6.96 5.27 -10.97
N TRP A 15 7.50 4.59 -11.98
CA TRP A 15 7.74 3.14 -11.94
C TRP A 15 9.08 2.78 -11.31
N ALA A 16 10.02 3.73 -11.30
CA ALA A 16 11.33 3.54 -10.70
C ALA A 16 11.36 3.96 -9.23
N GLU A 17 10.49 4.88 -8.81
CA GLU A 17 10.49 5.42 -7.45
C GLU A 17 9.71 4.50 -6.49
N PRO A 18 10.32 4.09 -5.37
CA PRO A 18 9.62 3.31 -4.35
C PRO A 18 8.52 4.14 -3.67
N PHE A 19 7.43 3.49 -3.31
CA PHE A 19 6.40 4.13 -2.49
C PHE A 19 6.93 4.50 -1.11
N THR A 20 6.52 5.67 -0.62
CA THR A 20 6.85 6.14 0.73
C THR A 20 5.79 5.70 1.73
N GLU A 21 6.19 5.00 2.79
CA GLU A 21 5.28 4.61 3.87
C GLU A 21 4.89 5.82 4.71
N LEU A 22 3.59 6.02 4.90
CA LEU A 22 3.05 7.11 5.69
C LEU A 22 2.71 6.64 7.10
N ARG A 23 3.06 7.46 8.10
CA ARG A 23 2.62 7.23 9.49
C ARG A 23 1.15 7.56 9.69
N VAL A 24 0.67 8.55 8.96
CA VAL A 24 -0.74 8.96 8.92
C VAL A 24 -1.23 8.71 7.50
N PRO A 25 -2.24 7.86 7.29
CA PRO A 25 -2.74 7.61 5.96
C PRO A 25 -3.41 8.86 5.38
N LYS A 26 -3.33 9.04 4.07
CA LYS A 26 -4.13 10.05 3.38
C LYS A 26 -5.58 9.61 3.26
N LEU A 27 -6.49 10.55 3.49
CA LEU A 27 -7.93 10.37 3.38
C LEU A 27 -8.43 11.18 2.19
N PHE A 28 -9.33 10.60 1.40
CA PHE A 28 -9.93 11.26 0.24
C PHE A 28 -11.43 11.07 0.29
N ASP A 29 -12.18 12.13 0.08
CA ASP A 29 -13.62 12.06 -0.18
C ASP A 29 -13.84 12.00 -1.69
N LEU A 30 -14.07 10.79 -2.21
CA LEU A 30 -14.29 10.59 -3.64
C LEU A 30 -15.59 11.21 -4.16
N ARG A 31 -16.53 11.60 -3.28
CA ARG A 31 -17.76 12.30 -3.71
C ARG A 31 -17.48 13.77 -3.99
N ALA A 32 -16.72 14.42 -3.12
CA ALA A 32 -16.37 15.83 -3.24
C ALA A 32 -15.14 16.07 -4.14
N ASP A 33 -14.19 15.13 -4.13
CA ASP A 33 -12.93 15.18 -4.88
C ASP A 33 -12.69 13.86 -5.65
N PRO A 34 -13.40 13.65 -6.79
CA PRO A 34 -13.25 12.44 -7.59
C PRO A 34 -11.85 12.23 -8.18
N TYR A 35 -11.02 13.27 -8.21
CA TYR A 35 -9.68 13.24 -8.79
C TYR A 35 -8.56 13.25 -7.74
N GLU A 36 -8.90 13.17 -6.45
CA GLU A 36 -7.95 13.06 -5.34
C GLU A 36 -6.90 14.19 -5.37
N ARG A 37 -7.33 15.44 -5.66
CA ARG A 37 -6.44 16.61 -5.78
C ARG A 37 -6.38 17.47 -4.52
N ALA A 38 -7.28 17.25 -3.56
CA ALA A 38 -7.42 18.10 -2.39
C ALA A 38 -6.13 18.18 -1.57
N ASP A 39 -5.31 17.13 -1.54
CA ASP A 39 -4.03 17.12 -0.84
C ASP A 39 -2.96 18.03 -1.49
N ILE A 40 -3.13 18.39 -2.76
CA ILE A 40 -2.25 19.29 -3.51
C ILE A 40 -2.81 20.71 -3.57
N THR A 41 -4.12 20.86 -3.79
CA THR A 41 -4.72 22.15 -4.16
C THR A 41 -5.51 22.82 -3.03
N SER A 42 -5.92 22.07 -1.99
CA SER A 42 -6.78 22.62 -0.93
C SER A 42 -5.95 23.11 0.26
N ASN A 43 -6.28 24.32 0.72
CA ASN A 43 -5.71 24.88 1.95
C ASN A 43 -6.31 24.28 3.23
N THR A 44 -7.47 23.63 3.14
CA THR A 44 -8.22 23.10 4.30
C THR A 44 -8.21 21.58 4.36
N TYR A 45 -7.41 20.92 3.51
CA TYR A 45 -7.34 19.46 3.47
C TYR A 45 -7.00 18.86 4.83
N TRP A 46 -5.99 19.40 5.53
CA TRP A 46 -5.54 18.86 6.81
C TRP A 46 -6.53 19.09 7.96
N ASP A 47 -7.29 20.18 7.93
CA ASP A 47 -8.38 20.41 8.87
C ASP A 47 -9.46 19.34 8.68
N TRP A 48 -9.87 19.10 7.43
CA TRP A 48 -10.84 18.06 7.09
C TRP A 48 -10.35 16.65 7.47
N VAL A 49 -9.08 16.32 7.21
CA VAL A 49 -8.47 15.04 7.60
C VAL A 49 -8.52 14.86 9.12
N SER A 50 -8.23 15.91 9.89
CA SER A 50 -8.22 15.87 11.35
C SER A 50 -9.62 15.63 11.91
N ASP A 51 -10.63 16.32 11.38
CA ASP A 51 -12.04 16.14 11.76
C ASP A 51 -12.54 14.72 11.47
N HIS A 52 -11.95 14.05 10.47
CA HIS A 52 -12.34 12.70 10.02
C HIS A 52 -11.35 11.61 10.42
N ALA A 53 -10.39 11.90 11.31
CA ALA A 53 -9.36 10.94 11.74
C ALA A 53 -9.97 9.67 12.37
N TYR A 54 -11.17 9.77 12.96
CA TYR A 54 -11.91 8.64 13.52
C TYR A 54 -12.27 7.55 12.49
N LEU A 55 -12.22 7.86 11.18
CA LEU A 55 -12.47 6.90 10.11
C LEU A 55 -11.32 5.90 9.89
N VAL A 56 -10.12 6.19 10.40
CA VAL A 56 -8.94 5.34 10.17
C VAL A 56 -9.11 3.95 10.80
N ALA A 57 -9.53 3.89 12.06
CA ALA A 57 -9.71 2.63 12.77
C ALA A 57 -10.75 1.68 12.12
N PRO A 58 -11.99 2.12 11.80
CA PRO A 58 -12.96 1.24 11.14
C PRO A 58 -12.52 0.84 9.73
N ALA A 59 -11.85 1.72 8.98
CA ALA A 59 -11.33 1.37 7.66
C ALA A 59 -10.31 0.20 7.73
N SER A 60 -9.40 0.23 8.70
CA SER A 60 -8.45 -0.87 8.93
C SER A 60 -9.15 -2.19 9.30
N GLN A 61 -10.25 -2.14 10.05
CA GLN A 61 -11.03 -3.33 10.39
C GLN A 61 -11.71 -3.95 9.17
N GLU A 62 -12.28 -3.15 8.28
CA GLU A 62 -12.88 -3.67 7.04
C GLU A 62 -11.84 -4.31 6.12
N VAL A 63 -10.64 -3.72 6.01
CA VAL A 63 -9.52 -4.32 5.30
C VAL A 63 -9.10 -5.65 5.93
N ALA A 64 -9.07 -5.74 7.28
CA ALA A 64 -8.77 -6.98 7.97
C ALA A 64 -9.82 -8.08 7.69
N LYS A 65 -11.11 -7.74 7.66
CA LYS A 65 -12.17 -8.69 7.26
C LYS A 65 -11.99 -9.17 5.82
N PHE A 66 -11.62 -8.28 4.90
CA PHE A 66 -11.30 -8.67 3.53
C PHE A 66 -10.13 -9.66 3.50
N PHE A 67 -9.04 -9.39 4.24
CA PHE A 67 -7.92 -10.32 4.33
C PHE A 67 -8.29 -11.67 4.97
N ALA A 68 -9.23 -11.71 5.91
CA ALA A 68 -9.72 -12.97 6.46
C ALA A 68 -10.38 -13.86 5.38
N THR A 69 -10.93 -13.29 4.30
CA THR A 69 -11.49 -14.09 3.19
C THR A 69 -10.42 -14.86 2.41
N PHE A 70 -9.14 -14.48 2.52
CA PHE A 70 -8.04 -15.19 1.85
C PHE A 70 -7.73 -16.55 2.47
N GLU A 71 -8.26 -16.86 3.67
CA GLU A 71 -8.22 -18.22 4.22
C GLU A 71 -9.07 -19.19 3.37
N GLU A 72 -10.24 -18.72 2.91
CA GLU A 72 -11.15 -19.51 2.08
C GLU A 72 -10.77 -19.42 0.58
N TYR A 73 -10.31 -18.24 0.15
CA TYR A 73 -9.94 -17.94 -1.24
C TYR A 73 -8.48 -17.52 -1.34
N PRO A 74 -7.54 -18.47 -1.32
CA PRO A 74 -6.12 -18.14 -1.31
C PRO A 74 -5.73 -17.34 -2.58
N PRO A 75 -4.96 -16.25 -2.44
CA PRO A 75 -4.53 -15.43 -3.56
C PRO A 75 -3.67 -16.28 -4.50
N SER A 76 -4.10 -16.38 -5.76
CA SER A 76 -3.43 -17.19 -6.79
C SER A 76 -2.13 -16.57 -7.31
N GLN A 77 -1.92 -15.28 -7.06
CA GLN A 77 -0.72 -14.54 -7.43
C GLN A 77 -0.11 -13.90 -6.19
N ARG A 78 1.17 -14.19 -5.95
CA ARG A 78 1.95 -13.40 -4.99
C ARG A 78 2.16 -12.00 -5.60
N PRO A 79 2.09 -10.93 -4.80
CA PRO A 79 2.43 -9.60 -5.31
C PRO A 79 3.84 -9.65 -5.89
N ASP A 80 3.96 -9.18 -7.13
CA ASP A 80 5.22 -9.24 -7.87
C ASP A 80 6.27 -8.42 -7.12
N SER A 81 7.36 -9.07 -6.74
CA SER A 81 8.47 -8.42 -6.06
C SER A 81 9.57 -8.25 -7.11
N PHE A 82 9.70 -7.05 -7.65
CA PHE A 82 10.80 -6.70 -8.55
C PHE A 82 12.15 -6.56 -7.82
N SER A 83 12.20 -6.82 -6.50
CA SER A 83 13.43 -6.83 -5.72
C SER A 83 14.16 -8.17 -5.82
N ILE A 84 15.47 -8.15 -5.55
CA ILE A 84 16.33 -9.34 -5.51
C ILE A 84 15.91 -10.30 -4.38
N ASP A 85 15.04 -9.86 -3.46
CA ASP A 85 14.63 -10.63 -2.29
C ASP A 85 14.02 -11.99 -2.65
N GLN A 86 13.20 -12.06 -3.71
CA GLN A 86 12.66 -13.34 -4.20
C GLN A 86 13.75 -14.27 -4.74
N ILE A 87 14.72 -13.73 -5.49
CA ILE A 87 15.86 -14.49 -6.00
C ILE A 87 16.74 -14.97 -4.85
N GLN A 88 16.95 -14.13 -3.83
CA GLN A 88 17.72 -14.47 -2.65
C GLN A 88 17.01 -15.52 -1.80
N GLU A 89 15.69 -15.45 -1.64
CA GLU A 89 14.89 -16.45 -0.92
C GLU A 89 14.93 -17.81 -1.64
N GLU A 90 14.78 -17.82 -2.97
CA GLU A 90 14.90 -19.04 -3.78
C GLU A 90 16.31 -19.64 -3.73
N LEU A 91 17.36 -18.81 -3.81
CA LEU A 91 18.75 -19.22 -3.67
C LEU A 91 19.02 -19.81 -2.28
N ASN A 92 18.54 -19.16 -1.21
CA ASN A 92 18.69 -19.64 0.16
C ASN A 92 17.96 -20.98 0.37
N ASN A 93 16.75 -21.14 -0.18
CA ASN A 93 16.02 -22.40 -0.14
C ASN A 93 16.76 -23.52 -0.89
N SER A 94 17.35 -23.20 -2.05
CA SER A 94 18.18 -24.14 -2.83
C SER A 94 19.45 -24.57 -2.07
N LEU A 95 20.16 -23.62 -1.45
CA LEU A 95 21.37 -23.89 -0.66
C LEU A 95 21.05 -24.71 0.61
N ALA A 96 19.94 -24.44 1.29
CA ALA A 96 19.51 -25.21 2.46
C ALA A 96 19.20 -26.68 2.11
N ASN A 97 18.59 -26.94 0.96
CA ASN A 97 18.32 -28.29 0.48
C ASN A 97 19.60 -29.05 0.07
N MET A 98 20.64 -28.34 -0.39
CA MET A 98 21.93 -28.95 -0.71
C MET A 98 22.75 -29.33 0.54
N GLY A 99 22.57 -28.64 1.66
CA GLY A 99 23.25 -28.95 2.93
C GLY A 99 22.59 -30.04 3.78
N SER A 100 21.43 -30.55 3.35
CA SER A 100 20.65 -31.58 4.06
C SER A 100 20.84 -33.01 3.50
N ASN A 101 21.71 -33.19 2.50
CA ASN A 101 22.13 -34.48 1.94
C ASN A 101 23.60 -34.75 2.26
#